data_AF-A0A970MZ50-F1
#
_entry.id   AF-A0A970MZ50-F1
#
_cell.length_a   1.000
_cell.length_b   1.000
_cell.length_c   1.000
_cell.angle_alpha   90.00
_cell.angle_beta   90.00
_cell.angle_gamma   90.00
#
_symmetry.space_group_name_H-M   'P 1'
#
loop_
_entity.id
_entity.type
_entity.pdbx_description
1 polymer ?
#
loop_
_entity_poly.entity_id
_entity_poly.type
_entity_poly.pdbx_seq_one_letter_code
_entity_poly.pdbx_strand_id
1 'polypeptide(L)'
;MKINRQRAKTAPRVPASTSVENAPGKTERLKTPVNIRRNVDSYVDPYLDDESLCENTHCTRCGAIYLTGRWYLKEQAPTDQISGVGVHETLCPACRKQRDGAPGGIVTLSGAFLAAHREEIFNLIHNESDKAQAVNPLERIMDIQSEPDATVITTTN
;
A
#
# COMPACT_ATOMS: atom_id res chain seq x y z
N MET A 1 39.62 -11.95 68.90
CA MET A 1 39.82 -12.04 67.43
C MET A 1 38.92 -13.15 66.88
N LYS A 2 37.81 -12.81 66.22
CA LYS A 2 36.89 -13.77 65.59
C LYS A 2 36.93 -13.54 64.08
N ILE A 3 37.46 -14.53 63.34
CA ILE A 3 37.58 -14.52 61.89
C ILE A 3 36.24 -14.97 61.31
N ASN A 4 35.49 -14.05 60.71
CA ASN A 4 34.20 -14.36 60.07
C ASN A 4 34.45 -14.66 58.58
N ARG A 5 34.48 -15.96 58.21
CA ARG A 5 34.60 -16.40 56.82
C ARG A 5 33.26 -16.21 56.11
N GLN A 6 33.20 -15.23 55.21
CA GLN A 6 32.07 -15.05 54.29
C GLN A 6 32.04 -16.21 53.28
N ARG A 7 30.89 -16.87 53.17
CA ARG A 7 30.63 -17.90 52.14
C ARG A 7 30.46 -17.20 50.78
N ALA A 8 31.27 -17.61 49.80
CA ALA A 8 31.10 -17.24 48.41
C ALA A 8 29.76 -17.77 47.88
N LYS A 9 28.94 -16.90 47.29
CA LYS A 9 27.69 -17.27 46.59
C LYS A 9 28.06 -17.84 45.22
N THR A 10 27.68 -19.09 44.98
CA THR A 10 27.87 -19.81 43.71
C THR A 10 26.94 -19.23 42.63
N ALA A 11 27.48 -18.97 41.43
CA ALA A 11 26.71 -18.52 40.27
C ALA A 11 25.78 -19.64 39.74
N PRO A 12 24.60 -19.32 39.17
CA PRO A 12 23.73 -20.32 38.57
C PRO A 12 24.30 -20.83 37.24
N ARG A 13 24.26 -22.15 37.06
CA ARG A 13 24.59 -22.86 35.80
C ARG A 13 23.56 -22.51 34.72
N VAL A 14 24.03 -22.04 33.57
CA VAL A 14 23.24 -21.93 32.33
C VAL A 14 23.08 -23.34 31.72
N PRO A 15 21.87 -23.84 31.45
CA PRO A 15 21.71 -25.08 30.68
C PRO A 15 21.92 -24.82 29.18
N ALA A 16 22.49 -25.83 28.53
CA ALA A 16 22.88 -25.86 27.13
C ALA A 16 21.70 -25.63 26.17
N SER A 17 22.04 -25.00 25.04
CA SER A 17 21.24 -24.75 23.85
C SER A 17 20.44 -25.98 23.37
N THR A 18 19.12 -25.86 23.34
CA THR A 18 18.28 -26.69 22.47
C THR A 18 17.95 -25.89 21.22
N SER A 19 18.44 -26.36 20.08
CA SER A 19 18.06 -25.92 18.74
C SER A 19 16.56 -26.06 18.57
N VAL A 20 15.85 -24.94 18.36
CA VAL A 20 14.45 -24.95 17.95
C VAL A 20 14.45 -24.91 16.42
N GLU A 21 14.22 -26.07 15.81
CA GLU A 21 13.96 -26.18 14.38
C GLU A 21 12.60 -25.54 14.08
N ASN A 22 12.60 -24.44 13.30
CA ASN A 22 11.38 -23.80 12.80
C ASN A 22 10.74 -24.70 11.72
N ALA A 23 9.57 -25.25 12.03
CA ALA A 23 8.72 -25.91 11.04
C ALA A 23 8.05 -24.86 10.13
N PRO A 24 7.87 -25.13 8.82
CA PRO A 24 7.18 -24.22 7.93
C PRO A 24 5.69 -24.20 8.25
N GLY A 25 5.21 -23.09 8.80
CA GLY A 25 3.79 -22.83 9.01
C GLY A 25 3.05 -22.77 7.67
N LYS A 26 2.21 -23.76 7.41
CA LYS A 26 1.29 -23.76 6.27
C LYS A 26 0.28 -22.63 6.47
N THR A 27 0.30 -21.64 5.58
CA THR A 27 -0.74 -20.61 5.48
C THR A 27 -2.03 -21.25 4.98
N GLU A 28 -2.86 -21.75 5.90
CA GLU A 28 -4.23 -22.14 5.56
C GLU A 28 -5.04 -20.87 5.24
N ARG A 29 -5.34 -20.70 3.95
CA ARG A 29 -6.24 -19.69 3.43
C ARG A 29 -7.61 -19.86 4.09
N LEU A 30 -8.02 -18.88 4.91
CA LEU A 30 -9.35 -18.85 5.54
C LEU A 30 -10.43 -19.12 4.48
N LYS A 31 -11.14 -20.24 4.61
CA LYS A 31 -12.20 -20.69 3.68
C LYS A 31 -13.55 -20.03 3.94
N THR A 32 -13.67 -19.23 4.99
CA THR A 32 -14.90 -18.51 5.31
C THR A 32 -14.90 -17.20 4.54
N PRO A 33 -15.93 -16.90 3.71
CA PRO A 33 -16.05 -15.57 3.12
C PRO A 33 -16.12 -14.56 4.27
N VAL A 34 -15.16 -13.64 4.31
CA VAL A 34 -15.23 -12.50 5.23
C VAL A 34 -16.55 -11.80 4.91
N ASN A 35 -17.46 -11.74 5.90
CA ASN A 35 -18.71 -11.00 5.76
C ASN A 35 -18.36 -9.51 5.62
N ILE A 36 -18.18 -9.07 4.37
CA ILE A 36 -18.03 -7.65 4.04
C ILE A 36 -19.33 -6.99 4.49
N ARG A 37 -19.23 -6.11 5.49
CA ARG A 37 -20.37 -5.29 5.92
C ARG A 37 -20.87 -4.52 4.70
N ARG A 38 -22.06 -4.85 4.18
CA ARG A 38 -22.68 -4.19 3.01
C ARG A 38 -23.19 -2.76 3.32
N ASN A 39 -22.71 -2.13 4.38
CA ASN A 39 -23.11 -0.78 4.78
C ASN A 39 -22.03 0.24 4.38
N VAL A 40 -21.56 0.14 3.15
CA VAL A 40 -20.75 1.17 2.49
C VAL A 40 -21.69 1.83 1.50
N ASP A 41 -22.11 3.06 1.80
CA ASP A 41 -22.83 3.87 0.82
C ASP A 41 -21.98 3.95 -0.46
N SER A 42 -22.61 3.73 -1.61
CA SER A 42 -21.94 3.86 -2.90
C SER A 42 -21.63 5.34 -3.15
N TYR A 43 -20.43 5.78 -2.76
CA TYR A 43 -19.90 7.09 -3.09
C TYR A 43 -19.54 7.11 -4.58
N VAL A 44 -20.16 8.02 -5.34
CA VAL A 44 -19.77 8.28 -6.74
C VAL A 44 -18.59 9.24 -6.71
N ASP A 45 -17.44 8.79 -7.20
CA ASP A 45 -16.24 9.61 -7.27
C ASP A 45 -16.29 10.57 -8.46
N PRO A 46 -16.36 11.90 -8.24
CA PRO A 46 -16.48 12.89 -9.31
C PRO A 46 -15.25 12.94 -10.23
N TYR A 47 -14.16 12.28 -9.85
CA TYR A 47 -12.98 12.14 -10.69
C TYR A 47 -13.03 10.93 -11.61
N LEU A 48 -13.95 9.97 -11.43
CA LEU A 48 -14.03 8.76 -12.28
C LEU A 48 -15.03 8.87 -13.43
N ASP A 49 -15.73 9.99 -13.59
CA ASP A 49 -16.69 10.18 -14.67
C ASP A 49 -15.98 10.15 -16.05
N ASP A 50 -16.20 9.06 -16.79
CA ASP A 50 -15.53 8.70 -18.05
C ASP A 50 -16.35 9.07 -19.31
N GLU A 51 -17.57 9.63 -19.15
CA GLU A 51 -18.59 9.70 -20.21
C GLU A 51 -18.19 10.48 -21.49
N SER A 52 -17.02 11.12 -21.52
CA SER A 52 -16.54 11.88 -22.67
C SER A 52 -15.09 11.62 -23.07
N LEU A 53 -14.40 10.61 -22.52
CA LEU A 53 -13.01 10.34 -22.93
C LEU A 53 -12.96 9.63 -24.28
N CYS A 54 -12.22 10.22 -25.23
CA CYS A 54 -11.92 9.57 -26.48
C CYS A 54 -11.02 8.35 -26.25
N GLU A 55 -11.15 7.35 -27.11
CA GLU A 55 -10.18 6.25 -27.19
C GLU A 55 -8.77 6.79 -27.44
N ASN A 56 -7.75 6.06 -26.96
CA ASN A 56 -6.35 6.45 -27.07
C ASN A 56 -6.03 7.82 -26.44
N THR A 57 -6.61 8.09 -25.26
CA THR A 57 -6.29 9.28 -24.46
C THR A 57 -5.11 9.00 -23.53
N HIS A 58 -4.10 9.87 -23.53
CA HIS A 58 -2.89 9.76 -22.72
C HIS A 58 -2.92 10.76 -21.57
N CYS A 59 -2.47 10.31 -20.40
CA CYS A 59 -2.29 11.20 -19.25
C CYS A 59 -1.02 12.04 -19.44
N THR A 60 -1.14 13.36 -19.50
CA THR A 60 0.00 14.28 -19.71
C THR A 60 1.01 14.27 -18.57
N ARG A 61 0.65 13.78 -17.38
CA ARG A 61 1.53 13.73 -16.21
C ARG A 61 2.22 12.39 -15.98
N CYS A 62 1.49 11.28 -16.09
CA CYS A 62 2.04 9.95 -15.78
C CYS A 62 2.10 9.01 -16.99
N GLY A 63 1.62 9.44 -18.15
CA GLY A 63 1.63 8.62 -19.38
C GLY A 63 0.67 7.44 -19.39
N ALA A 64 -0.20 7.29 -18.39
CA ALA A 64 -1.25 6.27 -18.40
C ALA A 64 -2.16 6.45 -19.62
N ILE A 65 -2.61 5.35 -20.22
CA ILE A 65 -3.36 5.34 -21.48
C ILE A 65 -4.78 4.84 -21.21
N TYR A 66 -5.77 5.57 -21.71
CA TYR A 66 -7.18 5.18 -21.65
C TYR A 66 -7.58 4.44 -22.93
N LEU A 67 -8.04 3.20 -22.78
CA LEU A 67 -8.50 2.32 -23.84
C LEU A 67 -9.72 1.53 -23.37
N THR A 68 -10.78 1.47 -24.19
CA THR A 68 -11.97 0.64 -23.95
C THR A 68 -12.55 0.79 -22.52
N GLY A 69 -12.70 2.03 -22.04
CA GLY A 69 -13.27 2.27 -20.71
C GLY A 69 -12.32 2.01 -19.53
N ARG A 70 -11.01 1.84 -19.78
CA ARG A 70 -10.04 1.51 -18.73
C ARG A 70 -8.73 2.27 -18.90
N TRP A 71 -8.12 2.61 -17.78
CA TRP A 71 -6.77 3.15 -17.73
C TRP A 71 -5.74 2.03 -17.60
N TYR A 72 -4.66 2.13 -18.37
CA TYR A 72 -3.52 1.22 -18.37
C TYR A 72 -2.23 1.97 -18.04
N LEU A 73 -1.29 1.29 -17.38
CA LEU A 73 0.10 1.74 -17.40
C LEU A 73 0.62 1.66 -18.85
N LYS A 74 1.53 2.57 -19.20
CA LYS A 74 2.05 2.68 -20.57
C LYS A 74 2.65 1.37 -21.07
N GLU A 75 3.33 0.64 -20.18
CA GLU A 75 4.01 -0.63 -20.47
C GLU A 75 3.03 -1.82 -20.56
N GLN A 76 1.81 -1.67 -20.05
CA GLN A 76 0.79 -2.72 -20.00
C GLN A 76 -0.33 -2.50 -21.03
N ALA A 77 -0.36 -1.34 -21.69
CA ALA A 77 -1.39 -1.00 -22.65
C ALA A 77 -1.35 -1.95 -23.87
N PRO A 78 -2.48 -2.51 -24.31
CA PRO A 78 -2.54 -3.36 -25.50
C PRO A 78 -2.15 -2.58 -26.77
N THR A 79 -0.96 -2.86 -27.32
CA THR A 79 -0.40 -2.11 -28.47
C THR A 79 -1.26 -2.23 -29.74
N ASP A 80 -1.98 -3.32 -29.90
CA ASP A 80 -2.91 -3.56 -31.01
C ASP A 80 -4.13 -2.63 -31.01
N GLN A 81 -4.50 -2.11 -29.83
CA GLN A 81 -5.64 -1.20 -29.64
C GLN A 81 -5.23 0.27 -29.67
N ILE A 82 -3.93 0.56 -29.61
CA ILE A 82 -3.40 1.92 -29.74
C ILE A 82 -3.46 2.31 -31.23
N SER A 83 -4.55 2.96 -31.64
CA SER A 83 -4.68 3.47 -33.01
C SER A 83 -3.75 4.65 -33.23
N GLY A 84 -2.95 4.63 -34.30
CA GLY A 84 -2.10 5.77 -34.69
C GLY A 84 -2.85 7.02 -35.17
N VAL A 85 -4.19 6.99 -35.15
CA VAL A 85 -5.07 8.10 -35.54
C VAL A 85 -5.70 8.68 -34.28
N GLY A 86 -5.39 9.95 -33.99
CA GLY A 86 -5.94 10.68 -32.84
C GLY A 86 -5.31 10.24 -31.51
N VAL A 87 -4.25 10.92 -31.09
CA VAL A 87 -3.79 10.88 -29.70
C VAL A 87 -4.46 12.03 -28.97
N HIS A 88 -5.25 11.72 -27.95
CA HIS A 88 -5.85 12.72 -27.09
C HIS A 88 -5.03 12.85 -25.82
N GLU A 89 -5.03 14.03 -25.21
CA GLU A 89 -4.26 14.30 -23.99
C GLU A 89 -5.17 14.87 -22.91
N THR A 90 -5.07 14.34 -21.70
CA THR A 90 -5.77 14.85 -20.51
C THR A 90 -5.00 14.50 -19.24
N LEU A 91 -5.51 14.84 -18.06
CA LEU A 91 -5.02 14.26 -16.80
C LEU A 91 -5.92 13.10 -16.40
N CYS A 92 -5.33 11.94 -16.08
CA CYS A 92 -6.10 10.82 -15.53
C CYS A 92 -6.69 11.18 -14.15
N PRO A 93 -7.76 10.48 -13.71
CA PRO A 93 -8.41 10.72 -12.42
C PRO A 93 -7.45 10.85 -11.23
N ALA A 94 -6.50 9.92 -11.11
CA ALA A 94 -5.52 9.93 -10.02
C ALA A 94 -4.59 11.15 -10.06
N CYS A 95 -4.14 11.56 -11.25
CA CYS A 95 -3.32 12.77 -11.40
C CYS A 95 -4.12 14.04 -11.13
N ARG A 96 -5.42 14.07 -11.44
CA ARG A 96 -6.31 15.18 -11.07
C ARG A 96 -6.47 15.26 -9.54
N LYS A 97 -6.78 14.15 -8.88
CA LYS A 97 -6.87 14.08 -7.40
C LYS A 97 -5.59 14.54 -6.70
N GLN A 98 -4.42 14.10 -7.19
CA GLN A 98 -3.13 14.52 -6.64
C GLN A 98 -2.87 16.03 -6.85
N ARG A 99 -3.29 16.60 -7.98
CA ARG A 99 -3.18 18.04 -8.25
C ARG A 99 -4.09 18.85 -7.32
N ASP A 100 -5.32 18.36 -7.12
CA ASP A 100 -6.37 19.08 -6.42
C ASP A 100 -6.36 18.80 -4.90
N GLY A 101 -5.48 17.91 -4.42
CA GLY A 101 -5.38 17.54 -3.01
C GLY A 101 -6.64 16.86 -2.48
N ALA A 102 -7.33 16.08 -3.33
CA ALA A 102 -8.62 15.47 -3.05
C ALA A 102 -8.47 13.94 -2.85
N PRO A 103 -8.09 13.46 -1.65
CA PRO A 103 -7.87 12.05 -1.41
C PRO A 103 -9.16 11.24 -1.51
N GLY A 104 -9.07 10.05 -2.10
CA GLY A 104 -10.13 9.03 -2.08
C GLY A 104 -10.16 8.26 -0.76
N GLY A 105 -9.00 8.10 -0.12
CA GLY A 105 -8.86 7.42 1.17
C GLY A 105 -7.79 8.06 2.05
N ILE A 106 -7.96 7.94 3.37
CA ILE A 106 -7.00 8.40 4.37
C ILE A 106 -6.78 7.27 5.37
N VAL A 107 -5.51 6.91 5.58
CA VAL A 107 -5.08 5.90 6.57
C VAL A 107 -4.15 6.57 7.56
N THR A 108 -4.51 6.49 8.85
CA THR A 108 -3.65 6.98 9.94
C THR A 108 -3.09 5.80 10.71
N LEU A 109 -1.77 5.71 10.77
CA LEU A 109 -1.03 4.71 11.55
C LEU A 109 -0.41 5.40 12.76
N SER A 110 -0.49 4.79 13.94
CA SER A 110 0.11 5.33 15.17
C SER A 110 0.48 4.22 16.16
N GLY A 111 1.28 4.55 17.15
CA GLY A 111 1.63 3.66 18.27
C GLY A 111 3.05 3.09 18.22
N ALA A 112 3.45 2.45 19.32
CA ALA A 112 4.83 2.00 19.54
C ALA A 112 5.33 0.98 18.49
N PHE A 113 4.42 0.16 17.93
CA PHE A 113 4.78 -0.81 16.89
C PHE A 113 5.23 -0.10 15.61
N LEU A 114 4.56 0.98 15.21
CA LEU A 114 4.96 1.79 14.06
C LEU A 114 6.36 2.39 14.27
N ALA A 115 6.63 2.90 15.48
CA ALA A 115 7.95 3.45 15.81
C ALA A 115 9.06 2.39 15.77
N ALA A 116 8.78 1.17 16.26
CA ALA A 116 9.74 0.08 16.27
C ALA A 116 9.97 -0.57 14.88
N HIS A 117 8.97 -0.54 13.99
CA HIS A 117 8.99 -1.25 12.69
C HIS A 117 8.79 -0.31 11.49
N ARG A 118 9.23 0.96 11.60
CA ARG A 118 8.91 2.01 10.62
C ARG A 118 9.30 1.61 9.19
N GLU A 119 10.53 1.19 8.98
CA GLU A 119 11.03 0.85 7.64
C GLU A 119 10.24 -0.31 7.02
N GLU A 120 10.00 -1.38 7.78
CA GLU A 120 9.25 -2.55 7.32
C GLU A 120 7.81 -2.18 6.91
N ILE A 121 7.15 -1.34 7.72
CA ILE A 121 5.79 -0.88 7.45
C ILE A 121 5.75 -0.01 6.18
N PHE A 122 6.70 0.90 6.00
CA PHE A 122 6.76 1.76 4.82
C PHE A 122 7.05 0.96 3.56
N ASN A 123 7.97 -0.01 3.63
CA ASN A 123 8.22 -0.95 2.55
C ASN A 123 6.96 -1.73 2.19
N LEU A 124 6.19 -2.21 3.18
CA LEU A 124 4.93 -2.90 2.94
C LEU A 124 3.90 -1.98 2.26
N ILE A 125 3.76 -0.73 2.72
CA ILE A 125 2.85 0.27 2.13
C ILE A 125 3.20 0.51 0.66
N HIS A 126 4.47 0.76 0.35
CA HIS A 126 4.92 0.99 -1.03
C HIS A 126 4.70 -0.25 -1.90
N ASN A 127 5.07 -1.44 -1.42
CA ASN A 127 4.87 -2.68 -2.14
C ASN A 127 3.40 -2.94 -2.45
N GLU A 128 2.49 -2.63 -1.51
CA GLU A 128 1.06 -2.81 -1.75
C GLU A 128 0.50 -1.77 -2.72
N SER A 129 0.95 -0.52 -2.62
CA SER A 129 0.62 0.52 -3.60
C SER A 129 1.08 0.13 -5.01
N ASP A 130 2.30 -0.41 -5.16
CA ASP A 130 2.83 -0.81 -6.46
C ASP A 130 2.02 -1.97 -7.06
N LYS A 131 1.64 -2.96 -6.25
CA LYS A 131 0.75 -4.04 -6.69
C LYS A 131 -0.63 -3.51 -7.12
N ALA A 132 -1.21 -2.60 -6.34
CA ALA A 132 -2.50 -2.00 -6.67
C ALA A 132 -2.40 -1.21 -7.98
N GLN A 133 -1.35 -0.40 -8.14
CA GLN A 133 -1.09 0.39 -9.34
C GLN A 133 -0.89 -0.49 -10.59
N ALA A 134 -0.24 -1.65 -10.44
CA ALA A 134 -0.05 -2.60 -11.53
C ALA A 134 -1.36 -3.26 -12.01
N VAL A 135 -2.41 -3.26 -11.18
CA VAL A 135 -3.76 -3.76 -11.53
C VAL A 135 -4.62 -2.62 -12.07
N ASN A 136 -4.60 -1.47 -11.40
CA ASN A 136 -5.31 -0.27 -11.81
C ASN A 136 -4.36 0.93 -11.62
N PRO A 137 -3.90 1.59 -12.70
CA PRO A 137 -2.94 2.68 -12.60
C PRO A 137 -3.49 3.88 -11.83
N LEU A 138 -4.79 3.94 -11.51
CA LEU A 138 -5.39 4.99 -10.70
C LEU A 138 -5.25 4.75 -9.19
N GLU A 139 -4.91 3.55 -8.75
CA GLU A 139 -4.64 3.20 -7.35
C GLU A 139 -3.23 3.66 -6.97
N ARG A 140 -3.11 4.75 -6.22
CA ARG A 140 -1.82 5.33 -5.85
C ARG A 140 -1.85 5.90 -4.45
N ILE A 141 -0.69 5.87 -3.81
CA ILE A 141 -0.38 6.79 -2.72
C ILE A 141 -0.34 8.21 -3.30
N MET A 142 -1.14 9.10 -2.72
CA MET A 142 -1.11 10.53 -3.00
C MET A 142 0.00 11.21 -2.20
N ASP A 143 0.08 10.90 -0.90
CA ASP A 143 1.05 11.50 0.02
C ASP A 143 1.25 10.62 1.26
N ILE A 144 2.44 10.74 1.88
CA ILE A 144 2.75 10.13 3.18
C ILE A 144 3.38 11.19 4.07
N GLN A 145 2.61 11.66 5.05
CA GLN A 145 3.06 12.60 6.06
C GLN A 145 3.46 11.85 7.33
N SER A 146 4.74 12.00 7.69
CA SER A 146 5.38 11.28 8.79
C SER A 146 5.68 12.22 9.94
N GLU A 147 4.96 12.05 11.04
CA GLU A 147 5.23 12.72 12.31
C GLU A 147 5.89 11.74 13.31
N PRO A 148 6.40 12.21 14.45
CA PRO A 148 6.98 11.35 15.49
C PRO A 148 6.01 10.30 16.02
N ASP A 149 4.74 10.67 16.21
CA ASP A 149 3.73 9.85 16.89
C ASP A 149 2.75 9.15 15.92
N ALA A 150 2.67 9.63 14.68
CA ALA A 150 1.73 9.12 13.69
C ALA A 150 2.25 9.29 12.25
N THR A 151 1.74 8.44 11.36
CA THR A 151 1.90 8.59 9.91
C THR A 151 0.52 8.68 9.29
N VAL A 152 0.29 9.70 8.46
CA VAL A 152 -0.94 9.87 7.67
C VAL A 152 -0.62 9.59 6.21
N ILE A 153 -1.34 8.64 5.63
CA ILE A 153 -1.23 8.24 4.23
C ILE A 153 -2.53 8.63 3.54
N THR A 154 -2.43 9.27 2.39
CA THR A 154 -3.57 9.57 1.55
C THR A 154 -3.48 8.79 0.24
N THR A 155 -4.62 8.31 -0.26
CA THR A 155 -4.71 7.52 -1.50
C THR A 155 -5.65 8.17 -2.50
N THR A 156 -5.53 7.80 -3.77
CA THR A 156 -6.38 8.32 -4.85
C THR A 156 -7.68 7.53 -5.06
N ASN A 157 -7.86 6.36 -4.49
CA ASN A 157 -9.09 5.56 -4.54
C ASN A 157 -9.17 4.63 -3.30
#